data_AF-A0A0F9SSM8-F1
#
_entry.id   AF-A0A0F9SSM8-F1
#
_cell.length_a   1.000
_cell.length_b   1.000
_cell.length_c   1.000
_cell.angle_alpha   90.00
_cell.angle_beta   90.00
_cell.angle_gamma   90.00
#
_symmetry.space_group_name_H-M   'P 1'
#
loop_
_entity.id
_entity.type
_entity.pdbx_description
1 polymer ?
#
loop_
_entity_poly.entity_id
_entity_poly.type
_entity_poly.pdbx_seq_one_letter_code
_entity_poly.pdbx_strand_id
1 'polypeptide(L)'
;MSGTTNIIRGIIFTIIYIITTILVPFFIFRWVMNFQVAIPPDGEIAIEMTQESYDRIIFWIIAFGLLISGCAFFSYSSPKQSIRRGVFALIQVIVNCLYLWSYKFSGATEVRFNIDIPAFSGFVMLNLEQMILIYLGIYFLTIVIKSYDIIDFIINRKKIRENRMKE
;
A
#
# COMPACT_ATOMS: atom_id res chain seq x y z
N MET A 1 28.52 6.52 -7.61
CA MET A 1 27.55 7.41 -6.93
C MET A 1 28.01 7.65 -5.50
N SER A 2 28.08 8.91 -5.05
CA SER A 2 28.46 9.24 -3.67
C SER A 2 27.38 8.81 -2.67
N GLY A 3 27.76 8.57 -1.41
CA GLY A 3 26.84 8.18 -0.34
C GLY A 3 25.69 9.18 -0.15
N THR A 4 25.98 10.47 -0.30
CA THR A 4 24.99 11.56 -0.19
C THR A 4 23.89 11.46 -1.23
N THR A 5 24.23 11.15 -2.50
CA THR A 5 23.22 10.98 -3.57
C THR A 5 22.27 9.82 -3.28
N ASN A 6 22.78 8.74 -2.65
CA ASN A 6 21.94 7.61 -2.28
C ASN A 6 20.98 7.96 -1.13
N ILE A 7 21.44 8.71 -0.13
CA ILE A 7 20.59 9.17 0.98
C ILE A 7 19.46 10.07 0.47
N ILE A 8 19.79 11.05 -0.39
CA ILE A 8 18.78 11.94 -1.00
C ILE A 8 17.74 11.12 -1.77
N ARG A 9 18.19 10.14 -2.56
CA ARG A 9 17.27 9.22 -3.25
C ARG A 9 16.36 8.48 -2.26
N GLY A 10 16.92 7.96 -1.16
CA GLY A 10 16.15 7.33 -0.10
C GLY A 10 15.05 8.23 0.46
N ILE A 11 15.37 9.50 0.76
CA ILE A 11 14.42 10.49 1.27
C ILE A 11 13.28 10.74 0.26
N ILE A 12 13.62 10.99 -1.01
CA ILE A 12 12.63 11.24 -2.06
C ILE A 12 11.64 10.08 -2.16
N PHE A 13 12.13 8.84 -2.23
CA PHE A 13 11.24 7.69 -2.30
C PHE A 13 10.42 7.51 -1.02
N THR A 14 10.99 7.79 0.16
CA THR A 14 10.23 7.75 1.41
C THR A 14 9.04 8.70 1.37
N ILE A 15 9.24 9.93 0.91
CA ILE A 15 8.17 10.93 0.75
C ILE A 15 7.11 10.44 -0.23
N ILE A 16 7.52 9.90 -1.38
CA ILE A 16 6.59 9.33 -2.36
C ILE A 16 5.73 8.25 -1.72
N TYR A 17 6.33 7.32 -0.96
CA TYR A 17 5.58 6.26 -0.30
C TYR A 17 4.67 6.79 0.81
N ILE A 18 5.09 7.76 1.61
CA ILE A 18 4.21 8.41 2.60
C ILE A 18 2.98 9.01 1.91
N ILE A 19 3.18 9.70 0.79
CA ILE A 19 2.07 10.31 0.03
C ILE A 19 1.12 9.21 -0.49
N THR A 20 1.65 8.17 -1.13
CA THR A 20 0.82 7.16 -1.80
C THR A 20 0.21 6.13 -0.87
N THR A 21 0.86 5.77 0.24
CA THR A 21 0.37 4.72 1.16
C THR A 21 -0.29 5.26 2.41
N ILE A 22 -0.10 6.54 2.76
CA ILE A 22 -0.73 7.13 3.93
C ILE A 22 -1.68 8.25 3.51
N LEU A 23 -1.16 9.32 2.89
CA LEU A 23 -1.95 10.53 2.67
C LEU A 23 -3.11 10.29 1.71
N VAL A 24 -2.85 9.70 0.55
CA VAL A 24 -3.90 9.41 -0.45
C VAL A 24 -5.02 8.54 0.15
N PRO A 25 -4.73 7.36 0.75
CA PRO A 25 -5.76 6.56 1.42
C PRO A 25 -6.48 7.32 2.54
N PHE A 26 -5.77 8.06 3.38
CA PHE A 26 -6.37 8.84 4.47
C PHE A 26 -7.42 9.82 3.95
N PHE A 27 -7.10 10.59 2.90
CA PHE A 27 -8.05 11.53 2.29
C PHE A 27 -9.23 10.82 1.63
N ILE A 28 -9.00 9.68 0.97
CA ILE A 28 -10.07 8.89 0.35
C ILE A 28 -11.05 8.40 1.42
N PHE A 29 -10.57 7.75 2.48
CA PHE A 29 -11.47 7.24 3.53
C PHE A 29 -12.17 8.36 4.29
N ARG A 30 -11.49 9.50 4.50
CA ARG A 30 -12.14 10.68 5.09
C ARG A 30 -13.24 11.23 4.19
N TRP A 31 -13.04 11.25 2.88
CA TRP A 31 -14.07 11.69 1.94
C TRP A 31 -15.25 10.70 1.90
N VAL A 32 -14.96 9.39 1.84
CA VAL A 32 -15.97 8.31 1.87
C VAL A 32 -16.84 8.38 3.12
N MET A 33 -16.26 8.67 4.29
CA MET A 33 -17.01 8.81 5.54
C MET A 33 -18.07 9.91 5.51
N ASN A 34 -17.83 10.97 4.74
CA ASN A 34 -18.70 12.13 4.66
C ASN A 34 -19.52 12.13 3.36
N PHE A 35 -19.55 11.02 2.63
CA PHE A 35 -20.23 10.94 1.35
C PHE A 35 -21.73 10.72 1.56
N GLN A 36 -22.49 11.78 1.30
CA GLN A 36 -23.94 11.77 1.26
C GLN A 36 -24.38 12.55 0.02
N VAL A 37 -25.23 11.93 -0.80
CA VAL A 37 -25.81 12.55 -2.00
C VAL A 37 -27.31 12.59 -1.85
N ALA A 38 -27.86 13.81 -1.84
CA ALA A 38 -29.30 14.02 -1.87
C ALA A 38 -29.85 13.76 -3.28
N ILE A 39 -30.94 12.98 -3.37
CA ILE A 39 -31.69 12.68 -4.57
C ILE A 39 -33.10 13.29 -4.44
N PRO A 40 -33.48 14.25 -5.29
CA PRO A 40 -34.83 14.82 -5.27
C PRO A 40 -35.92 13.76 -5.55
N PRO A 41 -37.12 13.83 -4.92
CA PRO A 41 -37.56 14.89 -4.02
C PRO A 41 -37.06 14.77 -2.56
N ASP A 42 -37.00 13.57 -1.97
CA ASP A 42 -36.62 13.38 -0.55
C ASP A 42 -35.76 12.12 -0.30
N GLY A 43 -34.97 11.70 -1.29
CA GLY A 43 -34.10 10.51 -1.16
C GLY A 43 -32.65 10.85 -0.82
N GLU A 44 -31.92 9.93 -0.21
CA GLU A 44 -30.49 10.03 0.06
C GLU A 44 -29.75 8.73 -0.29
N ILE A 45 -28.56 8.87 -0.87
CA ILE A 45 -27.58 7.78 -0.95
C ILE A 45 -26.43 8.14 -0.03
N ALA A 46 -26.22 7.32 1.00
CA ALA A 46 -25.13 7.46 1.95
C ALA A 46 -24.26 6.20 1.97
N ILE A 47 -22.96 6.40 2.12
CA ILE A 47 -22.05 5.30 2.44
C ILE A 47 -22.08 5.09 3.94
N GLU A 48 -22.50 3.91 4.38
CA GLU A 48 -22.54 3.59 5.80
C GLU A 48 -21.17 3.08 6.26
N MET A 49 -20.41 3.96 6.92
CA MET A 49 -19.18 3.59 7.60
C MET A 49 -19.25 4.05 9.06
N THR A 50 -19.12 3.11 9.99
CA THR A 50 -19.08 3.43 11.42
C THR A 50 -17.77 4.14 11.78
N GLN A 51 -17.80 5.00 12.80
CA GLN A 51 -16.59 5.65 13.33
C GLN A 51 -15.53 4.62 13.74
N GLU A 52 -15.94 3.52 14.35
CA GLU A 52 -15.02 2.44 14.76
C GLU A 52 -14.32 1.80 13.56
N SER A 53 -15.04 1.53 12.47
CA SER A 53 -14.47 0.98 11.24
C SER A 53 -13.49 1.97 10.61
N TYR A 54 -13.85 3.26 10.56
CA TYR A 54 -12.96 4.31 10.09
C TYR A 54 -11.64 4.37 10.89
N ASP A 55 -11.74 4.43 12.22
CA ASP A 55 -10.57 4.52 13.10
C ASP A 55 -9.65 3.30 12.93
N ARG A 56 -10.23 2.11 12.80
CA ARG A 56 -9.51 0.86 12.54
C ARG A 56 -8.79 0.89 11.19
N ILE A 57 -9.45 1.36 10.13
CA ILE A 57 -8.86 1.50 8.78
C ILE A 57 -7.67 2.46 8.83
N ILE A 58 -7.87 3.66 9.41
CA ILE A 58 -6.81 4.68 9.48
C ILE A 58 -5.62 4.19 10.31
N PHE A 59 -5.85 3.49 11.42
CA PHE A 59 -4.78 2.90 12.22
C PHE A 59 -3.88 1.99 11.37
N TRP A 60 -4.46 1.05 10.63
CA TRP A 60 -3.69 0.11 9.81
C TRP A 60 -2.98 0.79 8.64
N ILE A 61 -3.63 1.77 8.00
CA ILE A 61 -3.03 2.59 6.93
C ILE A 61 -1.77 3.28 7.43
N ILE A 62 -1.85 3.93 8.60
CA ILE A 62 -0.69 4.63 9.18
C ILE A 62 0.39 3.63 9.59
N ALA A 63 0.03 2.57 10.32
CA ALA A 63 0.98 1.60 10.85
C ALA A 63 1.79 0.92 9.74
N PHE A 64 1.10 0.34 8.74
CA PHE A 64 1.77 -0.32 7.63
C PHE A 64 2.36 0.67 6.62
N GLY A 65 1.73 1.84 6.41
CA GLY A 65 2.26 2.88 5.54
C GLY A 65 3.62 3.40 6.00
N LEU A 66 3.80 3.57 7.32
CA LEU A 66 5.10 3.93 7.92
C LEU A 66 6.15 2.83 7.73
N LEU A 67 5.77 1.55 7.93
CA LEU A 67 6.67 0.42 7.68
C LEU A 67 7.10 0.33 6.21
N ILE A 68 6.17 0.50 5.26
CA ILE A 68 6.48 0.52 3.83
C ILE A 68 7.43 1.68 3.51
N SER A 69 7.16 2.86 4.06
CA SER A 69 7.98 4.06 3.85
C SER A 69 9.40 3.88 4.40
N GLY A 70 9.54 3.28 5.58
CA GLY A 70 10.84 2.93 6.15
C GLY A 70 11.59 1.90 5.31
N CYS A 71 10.92 0.87 4.82
CA CYS A 71 11.54 -0.11 3.92
C CYS A 71 11.96 0.53 2.58
N ALA A 72 11.17 1.45 2.05
CA ALA A 72 11.51 2.23 0.87
C ALA A 72 12.79 3.05 1.09
N PHE A 73 12.92 3.74 2.23
CA PHE A 73 14.15 4.47 2.57
C PHE A 73 15.38 3.56 2.46
N PHE A 74 15.35 2.39 3.11
CA PHE A 74 16.49 1.48 3.13
C PHE A 74 16.77 0.80 1.78
N SER A 75 15.72 0.50 1.01
CA SER A 75 15.86 -0.04 -0.35
C SER A 75 16.48 0.99 -1.30
N TYR A 76 15.96 2.22 -1.30
CA TYR A 76 16.41 3.26 -2.24
C TYR A 76 17.66 4.01 -1.78
N SER A 77 18.04 3.98 -0.50
CA SER A 77 19.37 4.45 -0.05
C SER A 77 20.50 3.45 -0.30
N SER A 78 20.19 2.23 -0.73
CA SER A 78 21.17 1.20 -0.99
C SER A 78 21.68 1.20 -2.45
N PRO A 79 22.93 0.76 -2.72
CA PRO A 79 23.45 0.60 -4.07
C PRO A 79 22.58 -0.34 -4.93
N LYS A 80 22.52 -0.08 -6.25
CA LYS A 80 21.54 -0.70 -7.14
C LYS A 80 21.54 -2.23 -7.12
N GLN A 81 22.71 -2.86 -7.03
CA GLN A 81 22.90 -4.32 -7.02
C GLN A 81 23.45 -4.83 -5.68
N SER A 82 22.80 -4.48 -4.57
CA SER A 82 23.25 -4.89 -3.23
C SER A 82 22.27 -5.85 -2.58
N ILE A 83 22.80 -6.80 -1.81
CA ILE A 83 22.00 -7.75 -1.02
C ILE A 83 21.05 -6.99 -0.09
N ARG A 84 21.54 -5.92 0.55
CA ARG A 84 20.71 -5.04 1.41
C ARG A 84 19.48 -4.51 0.66
N ARG A 85 19.66 -4.00 -0.57
CA ARG A 85 18.54 -3.54 -1.39
C ARG A 85 17.55 -4.66 -1.70
N GLY A 86 18.05 -5.84 -2.06
CA GLY A 86 17.22 -7.01 -2.31
C GLY A 86 16.37 -7.39 -1.10
N VAL A 87 17.00 -7.50 0.07
CA VAL A 87 16.33 -7.84 1.34
C VAL A 87 15.25 -6.82 1.70
N PHE A 88 15.57 -5.52 1.69
CA PHE A 88 14.57 -4.50 2.02
C PHE A 88 13.45 -4.40 0.98
N ALA A 89 13.73 -4.65 -0.30
CA ALA A 89 12.69 -4.72 -1.33
C ALA A 89 11.76 -5.92 -1.11
N LEU A 90 12.29 -7.08 -0.70
CA LEU A 90 11.48 -8.25 -0.36
C LEU A 90 10.60 -7.99 0.87
N ILE A 91 11.19 -7.46 1.96
CA ILE A 91 10.44 -7.08 3.16
C ILE A 91 9.35 -6.07 2.80
N GLN A 92 9.66 -5.07 1.97
CA GLN A 92 8.68 -4.08 1.52
C GLN A 92 7.49 -4.73 0.82
N VAL A 93 7.70 -5.73 -0.03
CA VAL A 93 6.61 -6.46 -0.70
C VAL A 93 5.77 -7.25 0.29
N ILE A 94 6.41 -7.92 1.28
CA ILE A 94 5.70 -8.63 2.34
C ILE A 94 4.83 -7.66 3.16
N VAL A 95 5.37 -6.50 3.52
CA VAL A 95 4.60 -5.47 4.24
C VAL A 95 3.45 -4.92 3.37
N ASN A 96 3.63 -4.78 2.06
CA ASN A 96 2.51 -4.41 1.16
C ASN A 96 1.41 -5.48 1.13
N CYS A 97 1.76 -6.76 1.22
CA CYS A 97 0.76 -7.83 1.34
C CYS A 97 -0.04 -7.70 2.65
N LEU A 98 0.67 -7.44 3.76
CA LEU A 98 0.03 -7.21 5.07
C LEU A 98 -0.83 -5.93 5.07
N TYR A 99 -0.37 -4.88 4.39
CA TYR A 99 -1.13 -3.64 4.18
C TYR A 99 -2.46 -3.94 3.46
N LEU A 100 -2.44 -4.70 2.37
CA LEU A 100 -3.68 -5.10 1.70
C LEU A 100 -4.55 -6.00 2.57
N TRP A 101 -3.94 -6.93 3.30
CA TRP A 101 -4.67 -7.84 4.17
C TRP A 101 -5.34 -7.11 5.34
N SER A 102 -4.76 -6.00 5.79
CA SER A 102 -5.37 -5.14 6.82
C SER A 102 -6.74 -4.60 6.40
N TYR A 103 -6.97 -4.35 5.10
CA TYR A 103 -8.28 -3.94 4.60
C TYR A 103 -9.35 -5.00 4.86
N LYS A 104 -9.01 -6.29 4.73
CA LYS A 104 -9.92 -7.40 5.05
C LYS A 104 -10.29 -7.44 6.53
N PHE A 105 -9.34 -7.22 7.44
CA PHE A 105 -9.61 -7.20 8.89
C PHE A 105 -10.31 -5.92 9.36
N SER A 106 -10.15 -4.84 8.61
CA SER A 106 -10.76 -3.54 8.92
C SER A 106 -12.24 -3.44 8.50
N GLY A 107 -12.76 -4.41 7.74
CA GLY A 107 -14.12 -4.36 7.20
C GLY A 107 -14.28 -3.47 5.96
N ALA A 108 -13.21 -2.82 5.50
CA ALA A 108 -13.20 -1.97 4.31
C ALA A 108 -13.45 -2.71 2.98
N THR A 109 -13.56 -4.04 3.01
CA THR A 109 -13.83 -4.87 1.84
C THR A 109 -15.29 -4.89 1.43
N GLU A 110 -16.19 -4.50 2.32
CA GLU A 110 -17.62 -4.38 2.05
C GLU A 110 -18.00 -2.91 2.12
N VAL A 111 -18.24 -2.28 0.97
CA VAL A 111 -18.78 -0.92 0.94
C VAL A 111 -20.29 -1.01 0.79
N ARG A 112 -21.02 -0.55 1.82
CA ARG A 112 -22.48 -0.55 1.85
C ARG A 112 -23.00 0.84 1.50
N PHE A 113 -23.77 0.90 0.42
CA PHE A 113 -24.50 2.10 0.02
C PHE A 113 -25.95 1.90 0.43
N ASN A 114 -26.41 2.70 1.38
CA ASN A 114 -27.82 2.73 1.73
C ASN A 114 -28.53 3.69 0.77
N ILE A 115 -29.63 3.20 0.21
CA ILE A 115 -30.52 3.96 -0.66
C ILE A 115 -31.81 4.11 0.12
N ASP A 116 -32.08 5.32 0.57
CA ASP A 116 -33.32 5.68 1.25
C ASP A 116 -34.08 6.65 0.36
N ILE A 117 -35.13 6.16 -0.33
CA ILE A 117 -35.98 6.96 -1.22
C ILE A 117 -37.43 6.75 -0.77
N PRO A 118 -38.31 7.78 -0.85
CA PRO A 118 -39.73 7.58 -0.62
C PRO A 118 -40.27 6.44 -1.49
N ALA A 119 -40.74 5.36 -0.87
CA ALA A 119 -41.21 4.08 -1.45
C ALA A 119 -40.17 2.96 -1.71
N PHE A 120 -38.87 3.16 -1.48
CA PHE A 120 -37.86 2.10 -1.59
C PHE A 120 -36.71 2.32 -0.59
N SER A 121 -36.58 1.39 0.36
CA SER A 121 -35.41 1.28 1.24
C SER A 121 -34.63 0.03 0.86
N GLY A 122 -33.35 0.19 0.52
CA GLY A 122 -32.49 -0.93 0.17
C GLY A 122 -31.03 -0.61 0.35
N PHE A 123 -30.17 -1.61 0.18
CA PHE A 123 -28.73 -1.41 0.21
C PHE A 123 -28.07 -2.08 -1.00
N VAL A 124 -27.04 -1.45 -1.54
CA VAL A 124 -26.13 -2.04 -2.50
C VAL A 124 -24.81 -2.30 -1.79
N MET A 125 -24.34 -3.54 -1.83
CA MET A 125 -23.06 -3.93 -1.25
C MET A 125 -22.05 -4.20 -2.37
N LEU A 126 -20.95 -3.44 -2.37
CA LEU A 126 -19.79 -3.74 -3.21
C LEU A 126 -18.81 -4.61 -2.41
N ASN A 127 -18.57 -5.82 -2.90
CA ASN A 127 -17.57 -6.72 -2.34
C ASN A 127 -16.24 -6.56 -3.09
N LEU A 128 -15.23 -6.04 -2.40
CA LEU A 128 -13.89 -5.78 -2.91
C LEU A 128 -12.90 -6.94 -2.65
N GLU A 129 -13.36 -8.06 -2.09
CA GLU A 129 -12.50 -9.20 -1.74
C GLU A 129 -11.80 -9.79 -2.97
N GLN A 130 -12.51 -9.95 -4.08
CA GLN A 130 -11.92 -10.45 -5.33
C GLN A 130 -10.83 -9.52 -5.86
N MET A 131 -11.00 -8.20 -5.70
CA MET A 131 -9.99 -7.22 -6.10
C MET A 131 -8.72 -7.39 -5.25
N ILE A 132 -8.86 -7.56 -3.93
CA ILE A 132 -7.72 -7.79 -3.03
C ILE A 132 -6.99 -9.10 -3.39
N LEU A 133 -7.72 -10.17 -3.70
CA LEU A 133 -7.12 -11.44 -4.10
C LEU A 133 -6.28 -11.32 -5.38
N ILE A 134 -6.76 -10.57 -6.38
CA ILE A 134 -6.00 -10.29 -7.60
C ILE A 134 -4.69 -9.57 -7.26
N TYR A 135 -4.75 -8.53 -6.43
CA TYR A 135 -3.54 -7.81 -6.02
C TYR A 135 -2.58 -8.67 -5.20
N LEU A 136 -3.07 -9.53 -4.31
CA LEU A 136 -2.24 -10.49 -3.58
C LEU A 136 -1.54 -11.47 -4.53
N GLY A 137 -2.21 -11.92 -5.60
CA GLY A 137 -1.59 -12.73 -6.65
C GLY A 137 -0.44 -12.00 -7.37
N ILE A 138 -0.62 -10.72 -7.69
CA ILE A 138 0.44 -9.88 -8.30
C ILE A 138 1.62 -9.72 -7.33
N TYR A 139 1.34 -9.49 -6.05
CA TYR A 139 2.40 -9.40 -5.04
C TYR A 139 3.15 -10.72 -4.85
N PHE A 140 2.46 -11.86 -4.91
CA PHE A 140 3.12 -13.18 -4.87
C PHE A 140 4.13 -13.34 -6.02
N LEU A 141 3.76 -12.98 -7.25
CA LEU A 141 4.71 -12.98 -8.36
C LEU A 141 5.91 -12.04 -8.11
N THR A 142 5.63 -10.88 -7.50
CA THR A 142 6.68 -9.91 -7.14
C THR A 142 7.63 -10.49 -6.08
N ILE A 143 7.13 -11.27 -5.11
CA ILE A 143 7.96 -11.98 -4.12
C ILE A 143 8.90 -12.96 -4.82
N VAL A 144 8.41 -13.73 -5.79
CA VAL A 144 9.24 -14.68 -6.55
C VAL A 144 10.37 -13.95 -7.29
N ILE A 145 10.04 -12.85 -7.99
CA ILE A 145 11.03 -12.03 -8.70
C ILE A 145 12.07 -11.47 -7.73
N LYS A 146 11.65 -10.92 -6.58
CA LYS A 146 12.57 -10.33 -5.59
C LYS A 146 13.44 -11.38 -4.90
N SER A 147 12.91 -12.58 -4.70
CA SER A 147 13.69 -13.71 -4.17
C SER A 147 14.77 -14.13 -5.18
N TYR A 148 14.43 -14.19 -6.46
CA TYR A 148 15.40 -14.43 -7.54
C TYR A 148 16.49 -13.34 -7.59
N ASP A 149 16.11 -12.05 -7.53
CA ASP A 149 17.06 -10.93 -7.50
C ASP A 149 18.07 -11.08 -6.35
N ILE A 150 17.61 -11.52 -5.17
CA ILE A 150 18.49 -11.74 -4.00
C ILE A 150 19.47 -12.88 -4.27
N ILE A 151 19.01 -14.00 -4.83
CA ILE A 151 19.87 -15.14 -5.17
C ILE A 151 20.94 -14.72 -6.17
N ASP A 152 20.56 -13.98 -7.21
CA ASP A 152 21.49 -13.45 -8.21
C ASP A 152 22.56 -12.53 -7.57
N PHE A 153 22.14 -11.64 -6.67
CA PHE A 153 23.07 -10.75 -5.95
C PHE A 153 24.03 -11.51 -5.02
N ILE A 154 23.62 -12.65 -4.47
CA ILE A 154 24.47 -13.50 -3.63
C ILE A 154 25.50 -14.24 -4.49
N ILE A 155 25.07 -14.86 -5.59
CA ILE A 155 25.95 -15.65 -6.48
C ILE A 155 26.96 -14.74 -7.18
N ASN A 156 26.50 -13.62 -7.75
CA ASN A 156 27.33 -12.71 -8.54
C ASN A 156 28.06 -11.65 -7.70
N ARG A 157 28.10 -11.81 -6.37
CA ARG A 157 28.63 -10.81 -5.42
C ARG A 157 30.04 -10.33 -5.77
N LYS A 158 30.94 -11.24 -6.19
CA LYS A 158 32.35 -10.90 -6.51
C LYS A 158 32.44 -10.02 -7.77
N LYS A 159 31.79 -10.45 -8.85
CA LYS A 159 31.73 -9.73 -10.13
C LYS A 159 31.09 -8.35 -9.97
N ILE A 160 30.03 -8.25 -9.17
CA ILE A 160 29.35 -6.99 -8.86
C ILE A 160 30.27 -6.03 -8.07
N ARG A 161 31.08 -6.55 -7.14
CA ARG A 161 32.02 -5.74 -6.36
C ARG A 161 33.15 -5.21 -7.24
N GLU A 162 33.67 -6.03 -8.14
CA GLU A 162 34.71 -5.63 -9.09
C GLU A 162 34.23 -4.55 -10.06
N ASN A 163 33.03 -4.69 -10.63
CA ASN A 163 32.48 -3.69 -11.55
C ASN A 163 32.27 -2.33 -10.87
N ARG A 164 31.91 -2.30 -9.58
CA ARG A 164 31.75 -1.03 -8.83
C ARG A 164 33.06 -0.34 -8.47
N MET A 165 34.19 -1.03 -8.48
CA MET A 165 35.50 -0.42 -8.24
C MET A 165 36.12 0.14 -9.52
N LYS A 166 35.56 -0.21 -10.68
CA LYS A 166 35.98 0.27 -12.00
C LYS A 166 35.19 1.50 -12.48
N GLU A 167 34.05 1.79 -11.83
CA GLU A 167 33.23 3.01 -12.00
C GLU A 167 33.58 4.06 -10.94
#